data_AF-A0A8S1NXQ9-F1
#
_entry.id   AF-A0A8S1NXQ9-F1
#
_cell.length_a   1.000
_cell.length_b   1.000
_cell.length_c   1.000
_cell.angle_alpha   90.00
_cell.angle_beta   90.00
_cell.angle_gamma   90.00
#
_symmetry.space_group_name_H-M   'P 1'
#
loop_
_entity.id
_entity.type
_entity.pdbx_description
1 polymer ?
#
loop_
_entity_poly.entity_id
_entity_poly.type
_entity_poly.pdbx_seq_one_letter_code
_entity_poly.pdbx_strand_id
1 'polypeptide(L)'
;MIYFHQLYQQCLLICQWCGRLKKKPKIQKQSFELIVNNNINPQNNNCPNSNEKYIFYLINNIKIKATQNELLFHLNNHQNQESQKVEQFFHYKVKYDQDYNPKFYFYEGEMKNSDRHGYGISYYGKSEEIEYEGIWFNGQKEQIKIFDQKRIQDSKFQIQKKIKIMENGVLINNLFKGTNQNQTSTKQIWIKFNQQISYLDLRILQQPQTYFTSNIIDAYASYLTIKNEQEFFQGFNQINIKRKLFLPSSLFTNMWQNNEYIQKRIFQNYLLEYKYIDYQILDIYQSIYFVINQEFHWYLVKIMKEKVINEYIYKIEIFDSIIHYDWYYKRMIKILFTLFSNLKQVYVNYNFNYLQKNTYDCGPWTCLNMKLEYLESISIQKKCQYNDINVESIKLELFNLLKNT
;
A
#
# COMPACT_ATOMS: atom_id res chain seq x y z
N MET A 1 -38.85 7.68 -19.85
CA MET A 1 -37.52 8.28 -19.67
C MET A 1 -36.49 7.68 -20.65
N ILE A 2 -36.87 7.60 -21.94
CA ILE A 2 -36.04 7.11 -23.07
C ILE A 2 -36.01 8.15 -24.22
N TYR A 3 -36.83 9.21 -24.12
CA TYR A 3 -37.01 10.21 -25.18
C TYR A 3 -35.96 11.35 -25.22
N PHE A 4 -35.11 11.50 -24.19
CA PHE A 4 -34.09 12.56 -24.17
C PHE A 4 -32.78 12.15 -24.86
N HIS A 5 -32.52 10.85 -25.03
CA HIS A 5 -31.27 10.37 -25.63
C HIS A 5 -31.34 10.32 -27.17
N GLN A 6 -32.52 10.12 -27.77
CA GLN A 6 -32.71 10.15 -29.22
C GLN A 6 -32.71 11.58 -29.81
N LEU A 7 -33.18 12.59 -29.07
CA LEU A 7 -33.10 13.99 -29.50
C LEU A 7 -31.66 14.54 -29.48
N TYR A 8 -30.81 14.09 -28.55
CA TYR A 8 -29.39 14.49 -28.50
C TYR A 8 -28.57 13.90 -29.66
N GLN A 9 -28.87 12.66 -30.08
CA GLN A 9 -28.23 12.02 -31.23
C GLN A 9 -28.67 12.62 -32.58
N GLN A 10 -29.91 13.09 -32.69
CA GLN A 10 -30.39 13.76 -33.91
C GLN A 10 -29.86 15.21 -34.06
N CYS A 11 -29.57 15.92 -32.96
CA CYS A 11 -28.92 17.24 -33.03
C CYS A 11 -27.43 17.16 -33.43
N LEU A 12 -26.73 16.04 -33.13
CA LEU A 12 -25.33 15.84 -33.52
C LEU A 12 -25.14 15.52 -35.01
N LEU A 13 -26.14 14.93 -35.66
CA LEU A 13 -26.12 14.63 -37.09
C LEU A 13 -26.52 15.81 -37.99
N ILE A 14 -27.25 16.80 -37.46
CA ILE A 14 -27.59 18.03 -38.19
C ILE A 14 -26.45 19.07 -38.14
N CYS A 15 -25.57 19.01 -37.14
CA CYS A 15 -24.39 19.91 -37.05
C CYS A 15 -23.16 19.47 -37.85
N GLN A 16 -23.20 18.33 -38.57
CA GLN A 16 -22.11 17.91 -39.47
C GLN A 16 -22.36 18.23 -40.95
N TRP A 17 -23.45 18.93 -41.29
CA TRP A 17 -23.80 19.27 -42.67
C TRP A 17 -23.75 20.75 -43.05
N CYS A 18 -23.24 21.61 -42.16
CA CYS A 18 -22.92 23.00 -42.51
C CYS A 18 -21.45 23.29 -42.22
N GLY A 19 -20.61 23.01 -43.21
CA GLY A 19 -19.23 23.45 -43.25
C GLY A 19 -19.17 24.97 -43.25
N ARG A 20 -19.07 25.58 -42.07
CA ARG A 20 -18.56 26.93 -41.76
C ARG A 20 -18.89 27.26 -40.31
N LEU A 21 -17.96 27.04 -39.39
CA LEU A 21 -17.77 27.93 -38.23
C LEU A 21 -16.32 27.79 -37.76
N LYS A 22 -15.52 28.79 -38.12
CA LYS A 22 -14.17 29.03 -37.59
C LYS A 22 -14.29 29.46 -36.12
N LYS A 23 -13.38 28.94 -35.30
CA LYS A 23 -13.12 29.23 -33.86
C LYS A 23 -14.01 28.49 -32.84
N LYS A 24 -13.49 27.35 -32.36
CA LYS A 24 -13.84 26.82 -31.03
C LYS A 24 -13.37 27.81 -29.94
N PRO A 25 -14.11 28.00 -28.84
CA PRO A 25 -13.59 28.71 -27.67
C PRO A 25 -12.35 27.98 -27.14
N LYS A 26 -11.25 28.70 -26.96
CA LYS A 26 -10.07 28.23 -26.23
C LYS A 26 -10.49 28.03 -24.76
N ILE A 27 -10.87 26.82 -24.39
CA ILE A 27 -10.79 26.40 -22.99
C ILE A 27 -9.30 26.10 -22.75
N GLN A 28 -8.57 27.07 -22.21
CA GLN A 28 -7.24 26.84 -21.67
C GLN A 28 -7.40 25.94 -20.43
N LYS A 29 -7.28 24.62 -20.62
CA LYS A 29 -6.77 23.76 -19.55
C LYS A 29 -5.28 24.05 -19.44
N GLN A 30 -4.90 24.94 -18.53
CA GLN A 30 -3.53 25.00 -18.06
C GLN A 30 -3.30 23.74 -17.22
N SER A 31 -2.81 22.68 -17.85
CA SER A 31 -2.07 21.64 -17.16
C SER A 31 -0.71 22.24 -16.81
N PHE A 32 -0.50 22.55 -15.53
CA PHE A 32 0.85 22.80 -15.04
C PHE A 32 1.58 21.46 -15.04
N GLU A 33 2.42 21.25 -16.05
CA GLU A 33 3.57 20.38 -15.88
C GLU A 33 4.49 21.08 -14.89
N LEU A 34 4.46 20.65 -13.62
CA LEU A 34 5.64 20.79 -12.77
C LEU A 34 6.69 19.86 -13.38
N ILE A 35 7.40 20.39 -14.39
CA ILE A 35 8.75 19.94 -14.69
C ILE A 35 9.49 20.07 -13.37
N VAL A 36 9.91 18.93 -12.82
CA VAL A 36 10.94 18.90 -11.80
C VAL A 36 12.18 19.46 -12.47
N ASN A 37 12.33 20.78 -12.43
CA ASN A 37 13.60 21.42 -12.72
C ASN A 37 14.56 20.92 -11.65
N ASN A 38 15.53 20.11 -12.06
CA ASN A 38 16.69 19.70 -11.26
C ASN A 38 17.63 20.88 -10.90
N ASN A 39 17.09 22.09 -10.77
CA ASN A 39 17.78 23.29 -10.30
C ASN A 39 16.97 23.92 -9.17
N ILE A 40 16.82 23.19 -8.06
CA ILE A 40 16.56 23.83 -6.76
C ILE A 40 17.90 23.81 -6.02
N ASN A 41 18.53 24.98 -6.02
CA ASN A 41 19.67 25.28 -5.18
C ASN A 41 19.24 25.09 -3.71
N PRO A 42 19.89 24.23 -2.90
CA PRO A 42 19.41 23.86 -1.56
C PRO A 42 19.66 24.95 -0.49
N GLN A 43 19.93 26.19 -0.89
CA GLN A 43 20.24 27.29 0.01
C GLN A 43 19.11 28.33 0.01
N ASN A 44 18.04 28.03 0.74
CA ASN A 44 17.26 29.01 1.52
C ASN A 44 15.97 28.36 1.98
N ASN A 45 16.06 27.61 3.08
CA ASN A 45 14.99 27.48 4.05
C ASN A 45 15.67 27.16 5.37
N ASN A 46 15.76 28.16 6.25
CA ASN A 46 16.15 27.99 7.65
C ASN A 46 15.06 27.19 8.36
N CYS A 47 15.09 25.87 8.19
CA CYS A 47 14.44 24.90 9.06
C CYS A 47 15.54 24.03 9.66
N PRO A 48 15.52 23.79 10.99
CA PRO A 48 16.64 23.21 11.70
C PRO A 48 16.92 21.77 11.25
N ASN A 49 18.16 21.51 10.85
CA ASN A 49 18.90 20.23 10.86
C ASN A 49 18.06 18.94 10.92
N SER A 50 17.22 18.69 9.92
CA SER A 50 16.70 17.35 9.68
C SER A 50 17.27 16.87 8.35
N ASN A 51 18.21 15.92 8.40
CA ASN A 51 18.69 15.16 7.24
C ASN A 51 17.58 14.26 6.63
N GLU A 52 16.30 14.56 6.88
CA GLU A 52 15.17 13.74 6.47
C GLU A 52 14.85 13.99 4.99
N LYS A 53 15.05 12.95 4.18
CA LYS A 53 14.70 12.95 2.76
C LYS A 53 13.19 12.75 2.61
N TYR A 54 12.54 13.59 1.81
CA TYR A 54 11.10 13.55 1.57
C TYR A 54 10.74 13.74 0.09
N ILE A 55 9.52 13.33 -0.27
CA ILE A 55 8.92 13.49 -1.60
C ILE A 55 7.56 14.17 -1.46
N PHE A 56 7.20 15.00 -2.43
CA PHE A 56 5.84 15.52 -2.54
C PHE A 56 5.07 14.84 -3.65
N TYR A 57 3.84 14.43 -3.34
CA TYR A 57 2.84 14.00 -4.31
C TYR A 57 1.67 14.99 -4.32
N LEU A 58 1.01 15.13 -5.47
CA LEU A 58 -0.23 15.88 -5.62
C LEU A 58 -1.26 14.98 -6.28
N ILE A 59 -2.26 14.55 -5.52
CA ILE A 59 -3.29 13.60 -5.96
C ILE A 59 -4.65 14.18 -5.57
N ASN A 60 -5.57 14.35 -6.52
CA ASN A 60 -6.91 14.93 -6.28
C ASN A 60 -6.88 16.26 -5.47
N ASN A 61 -5.91 17.15 -5.77
CA ASN A 61 -5.65 18.41 -5.04
C ASN A 61 -5.14 18.26 -3.59
N ILE A 62 -4.86 17.04 -3.15
CA ILE A 62 -4.26 16.76 -1.84
C ILE A 62 -2.76 16.72 -2.00
N LYS A 63 -2.07 17.59 -1.27
CA LYS A 63 -0.60 17.59 -1.20
C LYS A 63 -0.17 16.57 -0.16
N ILE A 64 0.73 15.67 -0.53
CA ILE A 64 1.22 14.61 0.34
C ILE A 64 2.71 14.79 0.49
N LYS A 65 3.21 14.98 1.71
CA LYS A 65 4.62 14.84 2.04
C LYS A 65 4.85 13.39 2.48
N ALA A 66 5.67 12.66 1.75
CA ALA A 66 6.08 11.32 2.12
C ALA A 66 7.54 11.31 2.58
N THR A 67 7.79 10.61 3.68
CA THR A 67 9.12 10.28 4.19
C THR A 67 9.18 8.77 4.41
N GLN A 68 10.35 8.25 4.80
CA GLN A 68 10.48 6.84 5.12
C GLN A 68 9.47 6.45 6.20
N ASN A 69 8.55 5.53 5.88
CA ASN A 69 7.54 5.01 6.79
C ASN A 69 6.50 6.05 7.28
N GLU A 70 6.34 7.18 6.58
CA GLU A 70 5.45 8.26 7.01
C GLU A 70 4.82 9.00 5.82
N LEU A 71 3.54 9.36 5.97
CA LEU A 71 2.75 10.11 5.00
C LEU A 71 1.98 11.21 5.72
N LEU A 72 2.13 12.44 5.23
CA LEU A 72 1.42 13.61 5.71
C LEU A 72 0.60 14.20 4.58
N PHE A 73 -0.73 14.18 4.72
CA PHE A 73 -1.70 14.68 3.76
C PHE A 73 -2.22 16.04 4.21
N HIS A 74 -2.17 17.04 3.33
CA HIS A 74 -2.80 18.35 3.52
C HIS A 74 -4.12 18.37 2.75
N LEU A 75 -5.24 18.40 3.48
CA LEU A 75 -6.58 18.13 2.92
C LEU A 75 -7.30 19.38 2.39
N ASN A 76 -6.95 20.57 2.88
CA ASN A 76 -7.57 21.83 2.46
C ASN A 76 -6.56 22.81 1.85
N ASN A 77 -6.80 23.20 0.60
CA ASN A 77 -6.08 24.26 -0.11
C ASN A 77 -7.07 25.24 -0.76
N HIS A 78 -8.04 25.75 0.00
CA HIS A 78 -8.82 26.90 -0.46
C HIS A 78 -8.17 28.21 0.00
N GLN A 79 -7.86 29.02 -1.01
CA GLN A 79 -7.47 30.42 -0.95
C GLN A 79 -8.48 31.19 -0.08
N ASN A 80 -8.02 31.82 1.01
CA ASN A 80 -8.57 33.08 1.52
C ASN A 80 -7.69 33.65 2.63
N GLN A 81 -7.15 34.84 2.35
CA GLN A 81 -6.63 35.92 3.22
C GLN A 81 -5.57 35.62 4.30
N GLU A 82 -4.55 36.50 4.29
CA GLU A 82 -3.19 36.39 4.87
C GLU A 82 -3.07 36.38 6.41
N SER A 83 -4.08 35.97 7.16
CA SER A 83 -3.90 35.86 8.62
C SER A 83 -4.54 34.59 9.16
N GLN A 84 -3.67 33.64 9.54
CA GLN A 84 -3.98 32.43 10.30
C GLN A 84 -4.63 31.29 9.50
N LYS A 85 -3.90 30.76 8.51
CA LYS A 85 -4.31 29.56 7.77
C LYS A 85 -4.27 28.32 8.69
N VAL A 86 -5.45 27.86 9.08
CA VAL A 86 -5.63 26.56 9.74
C VAL A 86 -5.81 25.51 8.63
N GLU A 87 -4.90 24.55 8.54
CA GLU A 87 -4.91 23.49 7.53
C GLU A 87 -5.35 22.17 8.17
N GLN A 88 -6.33 21.49 7.57
CA GLN A 88 -6.65 20.12 7.96
C GLN A 88 -5.57 19.17 7.42
N PHE A 89 -5.15 18.24 8.26
CA PHE A 89 -4.17 17.25 7.88
C PHE A 89 -4.49 15.86 8.40
N PHE A 90 -3.92 14.88 7.72
CA PHE A 90 -3.83 13.50 8.17
C PHE A 90 -2.39 13.05 8.13
N HIS A 91 -1.94 12.41 9.20
CA HIS A 91 -0.58 11.94 9.34
C HIS A 91 -0.62 10.45 9.69
N TYR A 92 -0.01 9.65 8.82
CA TYR A 92 0.25 8.25 9.03
C TYR A 92 1.75 8.04 9.25
N LYS A 93 2.10 7.25 10.27
CA LYS A 93 3.47 6.84 10.55
C LYS A 93 3.49 5.39 11.01
N VAL A 94 4.49 4.63 10.57
CA VAL A 94 4.77 3.29 11.09
C VAL A 94 6.16 3.25 11.72
N LYS A 95 6.25 2.70 12.93
CA LYS A 95 7.51 2.35 13.57
C LYS A 95 7.63 0.83 13.62
N TYR A 96 8.85 0.34 13.56
CA TYR A 96 9.14 -1.09 13.63
C TYR A 96 9.92 -1.38 14.91
N ASP A 97 9.62 -2.51 15.56
CA ASP A 97 10.46 -3.03 16.64
C ASP A 97 11.72 -3.73 16.09
N GLN A 98 12.48 -4.42 16.96
CA GLN A 98 13.70 -5.13 16.59
C GLN A 98 13.45 -6.31 15.64
N ASP A 99 12.25 -6.89 15.69
CA ASP A 99 11.78 -7.99 14.86
C ASP A 99 10.95 -7.51 13.65
N TYR A 100 11.01 -6.21 13.37
CA TYR A 100 10.29 -5.56 12.28
C TYR A 100 8.77 -5.74 12.34
N ASN A 101 8.20 -5.86 13.53
CA ASN A 101 6.76 -5.82 13.73
C ASN A 101 6.28 -4.35 13.73
N PRO A 102 5.21 -4.03 12.97
CA PRO A 102 4.77 -2.66 12.80
C PRO A 102 3.93 -2.19 13.98
N LYS A 103 4.23 -0.97 14.43
CA LYS A 103 3.38 -0.15 15.29
C LYS A 103 2.92 1.06 14.49
N PHE A 104 1.64 1.10 14.19
CA PHE A 104 1.03 2.13 13.37
C PHE A 104 0.54 3.30 14.24
N TYR A 105 0.70 4.49 13.69
CA TYR A 105 0.24 5.75 14.25
C TYR A 105 -0.54 6.47 13.17
N PHE A 106 -1.75 6.84 13.50
CA PHE A 106 -2.61 7.67 12.67
C PHE A 106 -2.96 8.89 13.49
N TYR A 107 -2.89 10.06 12.87
CA TYR A 107 -3.27 11.32 13.49
C TYR A 107 -4.09 12.13 12.50
N GLU A 108 -5.26 12.59 12.95
CA GLU A 108 -6.07 13.58 12.23
C GLU A 108 -6.19 14.84 13.09
N GLY A 109 -6.09 16.00 12.45
CA GLY A 109 -6.35 17.26 13.13
C GLY A 109 -6.08 18.47 12.26
N GLU A 110 -5.84 19.59 12.93
CA GLU A 110 -5.58 20.87 12.27
C GLU A 110 -4.15 21.33 12.55
N MET A 111 -3.55 22.05 11.61
CA MET A 111 -2.26 22.71 11.77
C MET A 111 -2.43 24.20 11.62
N LYS A 112 -1.80 24.96 12.50
CA LYS A 112 -1.70 26.41 12.41
C LYS A 112 -0.22 26.77 12.50
N ASN A 113 0.30 27.45 11.48
CA ASN A 113 1.72 27.85 11.39
C ASN A 113 2.73 26.69 11.57
N SER A 114 2.40 25.49 11.06
CA SER A 114 3.19 24.25 11.21
C SER A 114 3.09 23.55 12.57
N ASP A 115 2.31 24.09 13.51
CA ASP A 115 2.06 23.46 14.81
C ASP A 115 0.69 22.79 14.85
N ARG A 116 0.57 21.70 15.63
CA ARG A 116 -0.73 21.05 15.86
C ARG A 116 -1.69 22.00 16.56
N HIS A 117 -2.92 22.02 16.08
CA HIS A 117 -4.00 22.89 16.53
C HIS A 117 -5.33 22.12 16.46
N GLY A 118 -6.32 22.52 17.26
CA GLY A 118 -7.66 21.93 17.23
C GLY A 118 -7.72 20.49 17.75
N TYR A 119 -8.68 19.72 17.26
CA TYR A 119 -8.98 18.37 17.74
C TYR A 119 -7.98 17.35 17.16
N GLY A 120 -7.36 16.55 18.02
CA GLY A 120 -6.45 15.46 17.63
C GLY A 120 -7.07 14.10 17.86
N ILE A 121 -7.06 13.24 16.83
CA ILE A 121 -7.50 11.84 16.93
C ILE A 121 -6.30 10.94 16.69
N SER A 122 -5.92 10.13 17.67
CA SER A 122 -4.97 9.03 17.49
C SER A 122 -5.70 7.70 17.34
N TYR A 123 -5.08 6.77 16.63
CA TYR A 123 -5.61 5.41 16.48
C TYR A 123 -4.55 4.41 16.90
N TYR A 124 -4.95 3.41 17.69
CA TYR A 124 -4.07 2.30 18.05
C TYR A 124 -4.06 1.26 16.92
N GLY A 125 -2.92 1.14 16.24
CA GLY A 125 -2.75 0.19 15.14
C GLY A 125 -3.56 0.56 13.90
N LYS A 126 -3.69 -0.37 12.93
CA LYS A 126 -4.60 -0.21 11.79
C LYS A 126 -6.04 -0.59 12.18
N SER A 127 -6.56 0.02 13.23
CA SER A 127 -7.95 -0.13 13.66
C SER A 127 -8.70 1.20 13.51
N GLU A 128 -10.03 1.16 13.49
CA GLU A 128 -10.87 2.35 13.59
C GLU A 128 -11.15 2.69 15.06
N GLU A 129 -10.47 2.01 16.00
CA GLU A 129 -10.60 2.27 17.43
C GLU A 129 -9.82 3.55 17.74
N ILE A 130 -10.60 4.58 18.06
CA ILE A 130 -10.14 5.95 18.28
C ILE A 130 -9.68 6.09 19.73
N GLU A 131 -8.45 6.55 19.93
CA GLU A 131 -8.07 7.24 21.15
C GLU A 131 -8.13 8.74 20.87
N TYR A 132 -9.02 9.42 21.56
CA TYR A 132 -9.13 10.87 21.43
C TYR A 132 -7.98 11.53 22.22
N GLU A 133 -7.07 12.23 21.53
CA GLU A 133 -5.91 12.85 22.17
C GLU A 133 -6.27 14.14 22.91
N GLY A 134 -7.44 14.74 22.68
CA GLY A 134 -7.79 16.05 23.24
C GLY A 134 -7.69 17.19 22.22
N ILE A 135 -7.77 18.42 22.72
CA ILE A 135 -7.55 19.63 21.92
C ILE A 135 -6.07 20.02 22.06
N TRP A 136 -5.47 20.35 20.92
CA TRP A 136 -4.11 20.86 20.80
C TRP A 136 -4.17 22.37 20.51
N PHE A 137 -3.28 23.13 21.14
CA PHE A 137 -3.09 24.54 20.85
C PHE A 137 -1.59 24.82 20.71
N ASN A 138 -1.16 25.21 19.50
CA ASN A 138 0.24 25.53 19.16
C ASN A 138 1.23 24.42 19.59
N GLY A 139 0.92 23.18 19.23
CA GLY A 139 1.79 22.02 19.50
C GLY A 139 1.75 21.50 20.93
N GLN A 140 0.96 22.11 21.83
CA GLN A 140 0.77 21.65 23.20
C GLN A 140 -0.63 21.08 23.39
N LYS A 141 -0.73 19.94 24.09
CA LYS A 141 -2.00 19.32 24.45
C LYS A 141 -2.61 20.10 25.62
N GLU A 142 -3.79 20.67 25.41
CA GLU A 142 -4.53 21.28 26.52
C GLU A 142 -5.10 20.19 27.42
N GLN A 143 -4.86 20.30 28.73
CA GLN A 143 -5.53 19.47 29.72
C GLN A 143 -6.98 19.93 29.88
N ILE A 144 -7.90 19.36 29.11
CA ILE A 144 -9.32 19.64 29.28
C ILE A 144 -9.86 18.81 30.45
N LYS A 145 -10.31 19.52 31.50
CA LYS A 145 -11.18 18.96 32.53
C LYS A 145 -12.54 18.63 31.91
N ILE A 146 -12.79 17.34 31.70
CA ILE A 146 -14.09 16.64 31.73
C ILE A 146 -15.30 17.56 31.41
N PHE A 147 -15.54 17.94 30.15
CA PHE A 147 -16.85 18.53 29.80
C PHE A 147 -17.40 18.24 28.39
N ASP A 148 -16.74 17.43 27.55
CA ASP A 148 -17.21 17.19 26.17
C ASP A 148 -17.48 15.71 25.81
N GLN A 149 -17.69 14.83 26.80
CA GLN A 149 -18.11 13.45 26.51
C GLN A 149 -19.49 13.36 25.83
N LYS A 150 -20.33 14.41 25.90
CA LYS A 150 -21.67 14.42 25.30
C LYS A 150 -21.69 14.64 23.78
N ARG A 151 -20.69 15.32 23.18
CA ARG A 151 -20.59 15.43 21.71
C ARG A 151 -19.99 14.17 21.05
N ILE A 152 -19.26 13.36 21.83
CA ILE A 152 -18.53 12.18 21.35
C ILE A 152 -19.44 10.94 21.23
N GLN A 153 -20.65 10.96 21.81
CA GLN A 153 -21.60 9.84 21.70
C GLN A 153 -22.38 9.79 20.38
N ASP A 154 -22.44 10.88 19.61
CA ASP A 154 -23.21 10.95 18.37
C ASP A 154 -22.44 10.50 17.12
N SER A 155 -21.13 10.19 17.24
CA SER A 155 -20.31 9.62 16.16
C SER A 155 -20.05 8.12 16.32
N LYS A 156 -20.96 7.38 16.97
CA LYS A 156 -20.90 5.91 17.08
C LYS A 156 -21.12 5.21 15.73
N PHE A 157 -20.12 5.26 14.86
CA PHE A 157 -19.87 4.19 13.90
C PHE A 157 -19.02 3.12 14.60
N GLN A 158 -19.68 2.21 15.32
CA GLN A 158 -19.03 0.97 15.75
C GLN A 158 -18.93 0.04 14.54
N ILE A 159 -17.80 0.08 13.84
CA ILE A 159 -17.42 -0.92 12.86
C ILE A 159 -16.26 -1.72 13.46
N GLN A 160 -16.55 -2.94 13.93
CA GLN A 160 -15.52 -3.87 14.39
C GLN A 160 -14.64 -4.29 13.19
N LYS A 161 -13.40 -3.80 13.15
CA LYS A 161 -12.37 -4.20 12.18
C LYS A 161 -11.62 -5.44 12.64
N LYS A 162 -11.11 -6.23 11.68
CA LYS A 162 -10.15 -7.31 11.92
C LYS A 162 -8.93 -7.13 11.02
N ILE A 163 -7.99 -6.29 11.41
CA ILE A 163 -6.62 -6.39 10.88
C ILE A 163 -5.85 -7.31 11.81
N LYS A 164 -5.11 -8.26 11.25
CA LYS A 164 -4.23 -9.14 12.03
C LYS A 164 -3.00 -8.35 12.44
N ILE A 165 -3.00 -7.86 13.67
CA ILE A 165 -1.78 -7.39 14.34
C ILE A 165 -1.49 -8.43 15.42
N MET A 166 -0.25 -8.92 15.43
CA MET A 166 0.19 -9.96 16.36
C MET A 166 1.05 -9.31 17.46
N GLU A 167 0.80 -9.66 18.73
CA GLU A 167 1.62 -9.28 19.88
C GLU A 167 1.77 -10.48 20.83
N ASN A 168 2.99 -10.80 21.26
CA ASN A 168 3.30 -11.94 22.15
C ASN A 168 2.69 -13.30 21.71
N GLY A 169 2.69 -13.57 20.41
CA GLY A 169 2.12 -14.77 19.82
C GLY A 169 0.59 -14.78 19.72
N VAL A 170 -0.12 -13.71 20.07
CA VAL A 170 -1.58 -13.62 20.04
C VAL A 170 -2.04 -12.49 19.12
N LEU A 171 -3.12 -12.71 18.37
CA LEU A 171 -3.75 -11.68 17.55
C LEU A 171 -4.42 -10.66 18.48
N ILE A 172 -4.07 -9.37 18.39
CA ILE A 172 -4.50 -8.33 19.35
C ILE A 172 -6.04 -8.29 19.53
N ASN A 173 -6.82 -8.50 18.45
CA ASN A 173 -8.29 -8.54 18.51
C ASN A 173 -8.86 -9.75 19.29
N ASN A 174 -8.05 -10.75 19.65
CA ASN A 174 -8.45 -11.87 20.51
C ASN A 174 -8.18 -11.60 22.00
N LEU A 175 -7.38 -10.59 22.37
CA LEU A 175 -7.13 -10.27 23.78
C LEU A 175 -8.39 -9.78 24.50
N PHE A 176 -9.36 -9.20 23.77
CA PHE A 176 -10.62 -8.70 24.32
C PHE A 176 -11.78 -9.71 24.30
N LYS A 177 -11.58 -10.90 23.73
CA LYS A 177 -12.58 -11.98 23.79
C LYS A 177 -12.10 -13.01 24.80
N GLY A 178 -12.60 -12.88 26.03
CA GLY A 178 -12.40 -13.84 27.10
C GLY A 178 -12.80 -15.24 26.63
N THR A 179 -11.83 -16.04 26.24
CA THR A 179 -11.99 -17.48 26.01
C THR A 179 -10.69 -18.17 26.36
N ASN A 180 -10.81 -19.11 27.29
CA ASN A 180 -9.80 -20.09 27.69
C ASN A 180 -9.03 -20.61 26.48
N GLN A 181 -7.78 -20.20 26.33
CA GLN A 181 -6.85 -20.88 25.44
C GLN A 181 -6.05 -21.86 26.27
N ASN A 182 -6.31 -23.15 26.02
CA ASN A 182 -5.42 -24.24 26.38
C ASN A 182 -3.99 -23.82 26.01
N GLN A 183 -3.13 -23.77 27.02
CA GLN A 183 -1.72 -23.47 26.90
C GLN A 183 -1.04 -24.57 26.09
N THR A 184 -1.16 -24.53 24.76
CA THR A 184 -0.17 -25.17 23.90
C THR A 184 1.14 -24.45 24.18
N SER A 185 2.14 -25.20 24.66
CA SER A 185 3.44 -24.70 25.13
C SER A 185 3.97 -23.56 24.24
N THR A 186 3.90 -22.34 24.76
CA THR A 186 4.32 -21.07 24.13
C THR A 186 5.81 -21.00 23.79
N LYS A 187 6.60 -22.04 24.08
CA LYS A 187 8.06 -22.06 23.96
C LYS A 187 8.60 -22.20 22.52
N GLN A 188 7.75 -22.22 21.49
CA GLN A 188 8.17 -22.52 20.11
C GLN A 188 7.68 -21.55 19.02
N ILE A 189 7.07 -20.41 19.40
CA ILE A 189 6.54 -19.42 18.45
C ILE A 189 7.06 -18.03 18.82
N TRP A 190 7.51 -17.25 17.83
CA TRP A 190 7.83 -15.82 17.97
C TRP A 190 7.13 -15.03 16.86
N ILE A 191 7.14 -13.70 16.95
CA ILE A 191 6.53 -12.84 15.93
C ILE A 191 7.63 -12.03 15.25
N LYS A 192 7.69 -12.14 13.92
CA LYS A 192 8.62 -11.37 13.08
C LYS A 192 7.91 -10.89 11.83
N PHE A 193 8.13 -9.65 11.42
CA PHE A 193 7.45 -9.05 10.26
C PHE A 193 5.92 -9.17 10.33
N ASN A 194 5.34 -9.07 11.54
CA ASN A 194 3.91 -9.29 11.82
C ASN A 194 3.39 -10.70 11.48
N GLN A 195 4.27 -11.71 11.42
CA GLN A 195 3.90 -13.11 11.21
C GLN A 195 4.28 -13.98 12.41
N GLN A 196 3.48 -15.00 12.70
CA GLN A 196 3.84 -16.03 13.69
C GLN A 196 4.81 -17.02 13.06
N ILE A 197 6.03 -17.07 13.55
CA ILE A 197 7.05 -18.00 13.09
C ILE A 197 7.26 -19.06 14.16
N SER A 198 7.34 -20.31 13.72
CA SER A 198 7.61 -21.46 14.59
C SER A 198 8.85 -22.23 14.17
N TYR A 199 9.32 -23.15 15.02
CA TYR A 199 10.35 -24.11 14.62
C TYR A 199 9.94 -25.01 13.45
N LEU A 200 8.64 -25.24 13.22
CA LEU A 200 8.19 -25.97 12.04
C LEU A 200 8.49 -25.18 10.76
N ASP A 201 8.25 -23.87 10.76
CA ASP A 201 8.56 -22.99 9.62
C ASP A 201 10.07 -23.00 9.31
N LEU A 202 10.92 -22.97 10.34
CA LEU A 202 12.38 -23.11 10.15
C LEU A 202 12.78 -24.46 9.56
N ARG A 203 12.15 -25.56 10.00
CA ARG A 203 12.42 -26.90 9.44
C ARG A 203 12.00 -27.00 7.97
N ILE A 204 10.87 -26.39 7.58
CA ILE A 204 10.42 -26.31 6.18
C ILE A 204 11.49 -25.65 5.30
N LEU A 205 12.14 -24.59 5.80
CA LEU A 205 13.19 -23.90 5.05
C LEU A 205 14.48 -24.71 4.89
N GLN A 206 14.70 -25.71 5.74
CA GLN A 206 15.87 -26.60 5.67
C GLN A 206 15.60 -27.87 4.86
N GLN A 207 14.34 -28.16 4.54
CA GLN A 207 13.96 -29.37 3.84
C GLN A 207 13.78 -29.12 2.33
N PRO A 208 14.26 -30.04 1.46
CA PRO A 208 14.15 -29.87 0.03
C PRO A 208 12.70 -30.00 -0.48
N GLN A 209 11.87 -30.82 0.17
CA GLN A 209 10.57 -31.27 -0.35
C GLN A 209 9.37 -30.86 0.53
N THR A 210 9.29 -29.59 0.90
CA THR A 210 8.22 -29.09 1.76
C THR A 210 7.60 -27.80 1.22
N TYR A 211 6.28 -27.74 1.26
CA TYR A 211 5.52 -26.54 0.93
C TYR A 211 5.82 -25.44 1.94
N PHE A 212 6.07 -24.23 1.45
CA PHE A 212 6.12 -23.04 2.30
C PHE A 212 4.76 -22.73 2.90
N THR A 213 4.75 -22.28 4.15
CA THR A 213 3.56 -21.76 4.82
C THR A 213 3.32 -20.30 4.42
N SER A 214 2.09 -19.82 4.63
CA SER A 214 1.78 -18.39 4.46
C SER A 214 2.64 -17.50 5.35
N ASN A 215 3.01 -17.96 6.55
CA ASN A 215 3.81 -17.17 7.49
C ASN A 215 5.20 -16.90 6.92
N ILE A 216 5.83 -17.88 6.27
CA ILE A 216 7.14 -17.73 5.61
C ILE A 216 7.05 -16.70 4.47
N ILE A 217 6.05 -16.85 3.59
CA ILE A 217 5.91 -16.03 2.38
C ILE A 217 5.48 -14.59 2.73
N ASP A 218 4.49 -14.43 3.62
CA ASP A 218 3.98 -13.12 4.03
C ASP A 218 5.03 -12.34 4.85
N ALA A 219 5.88 -13.02 5.62
CA ALA A 219 7.01 -12.39 6.32
C ALA A 219 8.02 -11.84 5.30
N TYR A 220 8.28 -12.59 4.22
CA TYR A 220 9.18 -12.14 3.17
C TYR A 220 8.63 -10.95 2.38
N ALA A 221 7.34 -10.97 2.02
CA ALA A 221 6.67 -9.83 1.40
C ALA A 221 6.78 -8.56 2.27
N SER A 222 6.58 -8.72 3.58
CA SER A 222 6.70 -7.62 4.55
C SER A 222 8.15 -7.12 4.64
N TYR A 223 9.13 -8.02 4.73
CA TYR A 223 10.55 -7.69 4.71
C TYR A 223 10.94 -6.89 3.47
N LEU A 224 10.55 -7.35 2.27
CA LEU A 224 10.89 -6.67 1.01
C LEU A 224 10.22 -5.30 0.90
N THR A 225 9.00 -5.13 1.42
CA THR A 225 8.35 -3.82 1.49
C THR A 225 9.13 -2.86 2.38
N ILE A 226 9.54 -3.31 3.57
CA ILE A 226 10.33 -2.50 4.52
C ILE A 226 11.69 -2.13 3.91
N LYS A 227 12.37 -3.08 3.27
CA LYS A 227 13.67 -2.83 2.62
C LYS A 227 13.55 -1.88 1.44
N ASN A 228 12.57 -2.06 0.57
CA ASN A 228 12.34 -1.16 -0.55
C ASN A 228 12.05 0.27 -0.08
N GLU A 229 11.24 0.44 0.98
CA GLU A 229 10.96 1.76 1.56
C GLU A 229 12.24 2.41 2.12
N GLN A 230 13.06 1.66 2.86
CA GLN A 230 14.35 2.13 3.37
C GLN A 230 15.27 2.61 2.23
N GLU A 231 15.44 1.77 1.21
CA GLU A 231 16.34 2.06 0.10
C GLU A 231 15.84 3.19 -0.79
N PHE A 232 14.54 3.27 -1.03
CA PHE A 232 13.93 4.33 -1.82
C PHE A 232 14.19 5.71 -1.20
N PHE A 233 14.00 5.85 0.12
CA PHE A 233 14.25 7.13 0.80
C PHE A 233 15.74 7.38 1.07
N GLN A 234 16.56 6.36 1.33
CA GLN A 234 18.01 6.53 1.47
C GLN A 234 18.68 6.90 0.14
N GLY A 235 18.25 6.27 -0.95
CA GLY A 235 18.76 6.45 -2.29
C GLY A 235 18.02 7.49 -3.12
N PHE A 236 17.17 8.33 -2.52
CA PHE A 236 16.30 9.29 -3.24
C PHE A 236 17.01 10.23 -4.25
N ASN A 237 18.33 10.44 -4.10
CA ASN A 237 19.12 11.23 -5.07
C ASN A 237 19.58 10.41 -6.30
N GLN A 238 19.34 9.10 -6.32
CA GLN A 238 19.62 8.19 -7.44
C GLN A 238 18.30 7.97 -8.19
N ILE A 239 18.21 8.54 -9.39
CA ILE A 239 17.01 8.76 -10.23
C ILE A 239 16.17 7.49 -10.53
N ASN A 240 16.59 6.29 -10.12
CA ASN A 240 16.07 5.03 -10.66
C ASN A 240 15.46 4.06 -9.64
N ILE A 241 15.41 4.37 -8.33
CA ILE A 241 14.79 3.47 -7.37
C ILE A 241 13.27 3.59 -7.46
N LYS A 242 12.60 2.49 -7.82
CA LYS A 242 11.13 2.41 -7.88
C LYS A 242 10.58 2.04 -6.50
N ARG A 243 9.61 2.81 -6.01
CA ARG A 243 8.85 2.48 -4.79
C ARG A 243 7.85 1.35 -5.08
N LYS A 244 7.91 0.27 -4.31
CA LYS A 244 7.18 -0.99 -4.50
C LYS A 244 6.47 -1.38 -3.21
N LEU A 245 5.32 -2.03 -3.36
CA LEU A 245 4.53 -2.55 -2.24
C LEU A 245 4.25 -4.02 -2.45
N PHE A 246 4.67 -4.88 -1.52
CA PHE A 246 4.33 -6.30 -1.52
C PHE A 246 3.24 -6.57 -0.48
N LEU A 247 2.09 -7.04 -0.94
CA LEU A 247 0.93 -7.32 -0.13
C LEU A 247 0.90 -8.80 0.26
N PRO A 248 0.63 -9.11 1.55
CA PRO A 248 0.61 -10.48 2.03
C PRO A 248 -0.54 -11.27 1.41
N SER A 249 -0.36 -12.58 1.32
CA SER A 249 -1.34 -13.49 0.73
C SER A 249 -2.65 -13.59 1.48
N SER A 250 -2.59 -13.37 2.80
CA SER A 250 -3.78 -13.29 3.64
C SER A 250 -4.74 -12.18 3.17
N LEU A 251 -4.27 -11.07 2.59
CA LEU A 251 -5.14 -10.04 2.04
C LEU A 251 -5.98 -10.58 0.88
N PHE A 252 -5.32 -11.19 -0.11
CA PHE A 252 -6.01 -11.69 -1.30
C PHE A 252 -6.94 -12.87 -0.98
N THR A 253 -6.48 -13.79 -0.14
CA THR A 253 -7.28 -14.94 0.32
C THR A 253 -8.60 -14.49 0.93
N ASN A 254 -8.60 -13.41 1.75
CA ASN A 254 -9.82 -12.88 2.33
C ASN A 254 -10.75 -12.22 1.30
N MET A 255 -10.19 -11.66 0.23
CA MET A 255 -10.95 -11.08 -0.89
C MET A 255 -11.50 -12.13 -1.86
N TRP A 256 -11.17 -13.41 -1.71
CA TRP A 256 -11.63 -14.45 -2.63
C TRP A 256 -13.16 -14.59 -2.68
N GLN A 257 -13.90 -14.04 -1.72
CA GLN A 257 -15.37 -14.07 -1.67
C GLN A 257 -16.05 -13.45 -2.91
N ASN A 258 -17.22 -13.94 -3.33
CA ASN A 258 -17.95 -13.45 -4.51
C ASN A 258 -18.81 -12.20 -4.21
N ASN A 259 -18.24 -11.18 -3.59
CA ASN A 259 -18.94 -9.92 -3.31
C ASN A 259 -17.99 -8.73 -3.47
N GLU A 260 -18.26 -7.91 -4.48
CA GLU A 260 -17.40 -6.77 -4.86
C GLU A 260 -17.32 -5.69 -3.77
N TYR A 261 -18.41 -5.44 -3.05
CA TYR A 261 -18.44 -4.50 -1.93
C TYR A 261 -17.54 -5.01 -0.79
N ILE A 262 -17.63 -6.29 -0.45
CA ILE A 262 -16.79 -6.89 0.60
C ILE A 262 -15.31 -6.87 0.19
N GLN A 263 -15.00 -7.21 -1.07
CA GLN A 263 -13.63 -7.15 -1.60
C GLN A 263 -13.01 -5.75 -1.45
N LYS A 264 -13.72 -4.72 -1.93
CA LYS A 264 -13.29 -3.32 -1.77
C LYS A 264 -13.07 -2.98 -0.31
N ARG A 265 -14.03 -3.32 0.55
CA ARG A 265 -13.93 -3.03 1.99
C ARG A 265 -12.73 -3.71 2.64
N ILE A 266 -12.43 -4.96 2.31
CA ILE A 266 -11.25 -5.68 2.83
C ILE A 266 -9.96 -4.95 2.42
N PHE A 267 -9.84 -4.61 1.14
CA PHE A 267 -8.68 -3.90 0.60
C PHE A 267 -8.49 -2.51 1.24
N GLN A 268 -9.58 -1.74 1.30
CA GLN A 268 -9.61 -0.41 1.87
C GLN A 268 -9.26 -0.42 3.36
N ASN A 269 -9.75 -1.41 4.10
CA ASN A 269 -9.37 -1.60 5.50
C ASN A 269 -7.89 -1.94 5.67
N TYR A 270 -7.28 -2.69 4.76
CA TYR A 270 -5.85 -3.01 4.84
C TYR A 270 -4.96 -1.78 4.59
N LEU A 271 -5.44 -0.85 3.76
CA LEU A 271 -4.71 0.32 3.23
C LEU A 271 -5.31 1.65 3.68
N LEU A 272 -5.79 1.73 4.93
CA LEU A 272 -6.50 2.89 5.49
C LEU A 272 -5.73 4.20 5.39
N GLU A 273 -4.40 4.13 5.43
CA GLU A 273 -3.51 5.28 5.28
C GLU A 273 -3.69 5.99 3.93
N TYR A 274 -4.36 5.38 2.95
CA TYR A 274 -4.63 5.95 1.63
C TYR A 274 -6.09 6.37 1.42
N LYS A 275 -6.92 6.42 2.48
CA LYS A 275 -8.35 6.75 2.36
C LYS A 275 -8.62 8.11 1.69
N TYR A 276 -7.80 9.11 1.97
CA TYR A 276 -8.01 10.48 1.48
C TYR A 276 -7.71 10.66 -0.01
N ILE A 277 -6.96 9.74 -0.62
CA ILE A 277 -6.69 9.73 -2.06
C ILE A 277 -7.56 8.70 -2.78
N ASP A 278 -8.69 8.32 -2.20
CA ASP A 278 -9.59 7.31 -2.74
C ASP A 278 -8.86 6.00 -3.13
N TYR A 279 -7.84 5.64 -2.35
CA TYR A 279 -7.01 4.46 -2.57
C TYR A 279 -6.33 4.43 -3.96
N GLN A 280 -6.01 5.59 -4.54
CA GLN A 280 -5.18 5.75 -5.74
C GLN A 280 -3.69 5.45 -5.46
N ILE A 281 -3.42 4.30 -4.85
CA ILE A 281 -2.11 3.88 -4.35
C ILE A 281 -1.04 3.74 -5.44
N LEU A 282 -1.44 3.49 -6.69
CA LEU A 282 -0.54 3.45 -7.85
C LEU A 282 -0.01 4.82 -8.28
N ASP A 283 -0.52 5.91 -7.70
CA ASP A 283 0.07 7.25 -7.86
C ASP A 283 1.21 7.51 -6.85
N ILE A 284 1.34 6.64 -5.83
CA ILE A 284 2.42 6.67 -4.84
C ILE A 284 3.46 5.57 -5.11
N TYR A 285 2.98 4.37 -5.47
CA TYR A 285 3.81 3.21 -5.78
C TYR A 285 3.87 2.95 -7.27
N GLN A 286 5.07 2.71 -7.79
CA GLN A 286 5.27 2.37 -9.20
C GLN A 286 4.62 1.02 -9.54
N SER A 287 4.68 0.07 -8.61
CA SER A 287 4.11 -1.26 -8.76
C SER A 287 3.70 -1.85 -7.43
N ILE A 288 2.65 -2.65 -7.47
CA ILE A 288 2.06 -3.33 -6.31
C ILE A 288 2.00 -4.81 -6.61
N TYR A 289 2.49 -5.61 -5.68
CA TYR A 289 2.61 -7.05 -5.81
C TYR A 289 1.63 -7.72 -4.84
N PHE A 290 0.85 -8.66 -5.34
CA PHE A 290 -0.03 -9.52 -4.56
C PHE A 290 0.54 -10.92 -4.57
N VAL A 291 0.85 -11.44 -3.38
CA VAL A 291 1.10 -12.87 -3.21
C VAL A 291 -0.25 -13.58 -3.26
N ILE A 292 -0.40 -14.56 -4.14
CA ILE A 292 -1.66 -15.31 -4.28
C ILE A 292 -1.44 -16.75 -3.85
N ASN A 293 -2.37 -17.28 -3.07
CA ASN A 293 -2.52 -18.70 -2.82
C ASN A 293 -3.87 -19.15 -3.36
N GLN A 294 -3.83 -20.02 -4.37
CA GLN A 294 -5.01 -20.61 -4.98
C GLN A 294 -4.85 -22.12 -4.99
N GLU A 295 -5.70 -22.83 -4.25
CA GLU A 295 -5.71 -24.30 -4.22
C GLU A 295 -4.34 -24.91 -3.86
N PHE A 296 -3.67 -24.35 -2.83
CA PHE A 296 -2.32 -24.74 -2.38
C PHE A 296 -1.19 -24.42 -3.36
N HIS A 297 -1.48 -23.71 -4.44
CA HIS A 297 -0.50 -23.20 -5.38
C HIS A 297 -0.22 -21.72 -5.14
N TRP A 298 1.06 -21.36 -5.14
CA TRP A 298 1.53 -20.01 -4.88
C TRP A 298 2.03 -19.36 -6.17
N TYR A 299 1.61 -18.13 -6.41
CA TYR A 299 2.11 -17.31 -7.51
C TYR A 299 2.09 -15.81 -7.14
N LEU A 300 2.79 -15.00 -7.93
CA LEU A 300 2.90 -13.56 -7.70
C LEU A 300 2.17 -12.79 -8.81
N VAL A 301 1.44 -11.75 -8.43
CA VAL A 301 0.78 -10.85 -9.39
C VAL A 301 1.27 -9.43 -9.16
N LYS A 302 1.78 -8.79 -10.21
CA LYS A 302 2.20 -7.39 -10.20
C LYS A 302 1.19 -6.54 -10.95
N ILE A 303 0.85 -5.40 -10.37
CA ILE A 303 0.06 -4.36 -11.01
C ILE A 303 0.91 -3.11 -11.09
N MET A 304 0.93 -2.48 -12.26
CA MET A 304 1.61 -1.20 -12.47
C MET A 304 0.80 -0.27 -13.36
N LYS A 305 1.07 1.02 -13.23
CA LYS A 305 0.52 2.08 -14.07
C LYS A 305 1.62 2.61 -14.98
N GLU A 306 1.40 2.58 -16.29
CA GLU A 306 2.36 3.02 -17.30
C GLU A 306 1.76 4.16 -18.13
N LYS A 307 2.58 5.18 -18.42
CA LYS A 307 2.16 6.31 -19.26
C LYS A 307 2.45 5.97 -20.72
N VAL A 308 1.40 5.82 -21.52
CA VAL A 308 1.49 5.59 -22.97
C VAL A 308 0.78 6.73 -23.67
N ILE A 309 1.54 7.55 -24.40
CA ILE A 309 1.08 8.67 -25.25
C ILE A 309 -0.18 9.38 -24.69
N ASN A 310 0.02 10.30 -23.76
CA ASN A 310 -1.03 11.11 -23.10
C ASN A 310 -2.09 10.35 -22.28
N GLU A 311 -2.02 9.01 -22.22
CA GLU A 311 -2.91 8.19 -21.41
C GLU A 311 -2.12 7.34 -20.40
N TYR A 312 -2.83 6.88 -19.37
CA TYR A 312 -2.30 5.91 -18.43
C TYR A 312 -2.97 4.56 -18.68
N ILE A 313 -2.16 3.56 -18.99
CA ILE A 313 -2.60 2.17 -19.07
C ILE A 313 -2.19 1.46 -17.78
N TYR A 314 -2.92 0.40 -17.45
CA TYR A 314 -2.54 -0.46 -16.37
C TYR A 314 -2.12 -1.82 -16.91
N LYS A 315 -1.13 -2.41 -16.27
CA LYS A 315 -0.57 -3.69 -16.67
C LYS A 315 -0.60 -4.65 -15.49
N ILE A 316 -1.08 -5.86 -15.75
CA ILE A 316 -1.06 -6.98 -14.81
C ILE A 316 -0.02 -7.96 -15.34
N GLU A 317 1.00 -8.26 -14.54
CA GLU A 317 1.98 -9.32 -14.83
C GLU A 317 1.79 -10.44 -13.82
N ILE A 318 1.61 -11.66 -14.32
CA ILE A 318 1.43 -12.87 -13.49
C ILE A 318 2.72 -13.68 -13.60
N PHE A 319 3.38 -13.90 -12.46
CA PHE A 319 4.57 -14.72 -12.34
C PHE A 319 4.18 -16.04 -11.70
N ASP A 320 4.08 -17.06 -12.52
CA ASP A 320 3.66 -18.39 -12.10
C ASP A 320 4.73 -19.41 -12.53
N SER A 321 5.10 -20.30 -11.61
CA SER A 321 6.03 -21.38 -11.88
C SER A 321 5.38 -22.59 -12.57
N ILE A 322 4.05 -22.57 -12.75
CA ILE A 322 3.27 -23.55 -13.50
C ILE A 322 2.52 -22.85 -14.64
N ILE A 323 2.47 -23.50 -15.81
CA ILE A 323 1.66 -23.02 -16.93
C ILE A 323 0.21 -23.42 -16.70
N HIS A 324 -0.65 -22.41 -16.55
CA HIS A 324 -2.10 -22.56 -16.50
C HIS A 324 -2.78 -21.84 -17.67
N TYR A 325 -4.00 -22.27 -17.99
CA TYR A 325 -4.87 -21.58 -18.94
C TYR A 325 -5.44 -20.28 -18.33
N ASP A 326 -5.78 -19.30 -19.18
CA ASP A 326 -6.33 -18.00 -18.77
C ASP A 326 -7.51 -18.07 -17.78
N TRP A 327 -8.37 -19.09 -17.91
CA TRP A 327 -9.54 -19.25 -17.03
C TRP A 327 -9.16 -19.45 -15.57
N TYR A 328 -7.97 -20.01 -15.29
CA TYR A 328 -7.46 -20.22 -13.95
C TYR A 328 -7.30 -18.90 -13.19
N TYR A 329 -6.90 -17.84 -13.90
CA TYR A 329 -6.65 -16.51 -13.34
C TYR A 329 -7.86 -15.57 -13.38
N LYS A 330 -8.95 -15.97 -14.06
CA LYS A 330 -10.11 -15.11 -14.34
C LYS A 330 -10.72 -14.48 -13.09
N ARG A 331 -10.83 -15.25 -12.00
CA ARG A 331 -11.39 -14.75 -10.73
C ARG A 331 -10.47 -13.75 -10.05
N MET A 332 -9.17 -14.05 -10.01
CA MET A 332 -8.15 -13.15 -9.47
C MET A 332 -8.16 -11.82 -10.22
N ILE A 333 -8.16 -11.87 -11.55
CA ILE A 333 -8.23 -10.69 -12.41
C ILE A 333 -9.52 -9.88 -12.16
N LYS A 334 -10.67 -10.56 -12.02
CA LYS A 334 -11.94 -9.89 -11.68
C LYS A 334 -11.86 -9.12 -10.35
N ILE A 335 -11.28 -9.73 -9.32
CA ILE A 335 -11.08 -9.05 -8.02
C ILE A 335 -10.22 -7.79 -8.22
N LEU A 336 -9.11 -7.89 -8.98
CA LEU A 336 -8.26 -6.72 -9.24
C LEU A 336 -9.01 -5.61 -9.98
N PHE A 337 -9.86 -5.94 -10.96
CA PHE A 337 -10.76 -4.98 -11.62
C PHE A 337 -11.71 -4.29 -10.65
N THR A 338 -12.23 -5.02 -9.67
CA THR A 338 -13.07 -4.46 -8.61
C THR A 338 -12.30 -3.46 -7.74
N LEU A 339 -11.04 -3.76 -7.38
CA LEU A 339 -10.23 -2.89 -6.52
C LEU A 339 -9.78 -1.62 -7.22
N PHE A 340 -9.42 -1.72 -8.49
CA PHE A 340 -8.91 -0.62 -9.29
C PHE A 340 -9.92 -0.28 -10.38
N SER A 341 -11.02 0.39 -10.01
CA SER A 341 -12.12 0.71 -10.94
C SER A 341 -11.73 1.56 -12.15
N ASN A 342 -10.53 2.17 -12.13
CA ASN A 342 -9.97 2.94 -13.24
C ASN A 342 -9.19 2.09 -14.27
N LEU A 343 -9.16 0.76 -14.11
CA LEU A 343 -8.58 -0.20 -15.05
C LEU A 343 -9.42 -0.25 -16.36
N LYS A 344 -9.36 0.80 -17.18
CA LYS A 344 -10.08 0.89 -18.46
C LYS A 344 -9.40 0.11 -19.59
N GLN A 345 -8.07 0.03 -19.54
CA GLN A 345 -7.25 -0.74 -20.48
C GLN A 345 -6.24 -1.54 -19.64
N VAL A 346 -6.34 -2.86 -19.73
CA VAL A 346 -5.49 -3.79 -18.98
C VAL A 346 -4.85 -4.77 -19.94
N TYR A 347 -3.52 -4.80 -19.89
CA TYR A 347 -2.72 -5.83 -20.54
C TYR A 347 -2.35 -6.87 -19.48
N VAL A 348 -2.71 -8.12 -19.72
CA VAL A 348 -2.33 -9.25 -18.88
C VAL A 348 -1.16 -9.96 -19.55
N ASN A 349 -0.02 -9.95 -18.89
CA ASN A 349 1.18 -10.65 -19.33
C ASN A 349 1.45 -11.83 -18.40
N TYR A 350 1.73 -12.98 -18.99
CA TYR A 350 2.16 -14.16 -18.25
C TYR A 350 3.66 -14.31 -18.34
N ASN A 351 4.31 -14.45 -17.19
CA ASN A 351 5.75 -14.64 -17.08
C ASN A 351 6.01 -16.04 -16.53
N PHE A 352 6.44 -16.94 -17.42
CA PHE A 352 6.78 -18.33 -17.14
C PHE A 352 8.29 -18.58 -17.29
N ASN A 353 9.13 -17.55 -17.07
CA ASN A 353 10.57 -17.65 -17.31
C ASN A 353 11.24 -18.75 -16.48
N TYR A 354 10.62 -19.15 -15.36
CA TYR A 354 11.12 -20.23 -14.53
C TYR A 354 10.02 -21.20 -14.13
N LEU A 355 10.05 -22.39 -14.74
CA LEU A 355 9.10 -23.46 -14.45
C LEU A 355 9.60 -24.32 -13.29
N GLN A 356 8.71 -24.60 -12.34
CA GLN A 356 9.02 -25.54 -11.28
C GLN A 356 9.10 -26.97 -11.82
N LYS A 357 10.03 -27.75 -11.27
CA LYS A 357 10.15 -29.18 -11.57
C LYS A 357 9.37 -30.05 -10.59
N ASN A 358 9.13 -29.55 -9.39
CA ASN A 358 8.46 -30.27 -8.31
C ASN A 358 7.16 -29.58 -7.90
N THR A 359 6.24 -30.34 -7.33
CA THR A 359 4.92 -29.85 -6.89
C THR A 359 4.99 -28.89 -5.69
N TYR A 360 6.03 -28.99 -4.86
CA TYR A 360 6.18 -28.23 -3.62
C TYR A 360 6.97 -26.91 -3.76
N ASP A 361 7.49 -26.59 -4.94
CA ASP A 361 8.40 -25.45 -5.13
C ASP A 361 7.67 -24.12 -5.45
N CYS A 362 6.35 -24.10 -5.61
CA CYS A 362 5.61 -22.90 -5.97
C CYS A 362 5.80 -21.75 -4.97
N GLY A 363 5.86 -22.07 -3.67
CA GLY A 363 6.18 -21.10 -2.61
C GLY A 363 7.58 -20.49 -2.78
N PRO A 364 8.66 -21.30 -2.81
CA PRO A 364 10.00 -20.81 -3.10
C PRO A 364 10.13 -20.01 -4.40
N TRP A 365 9.49 -20.44 -5.50
CA TRP A 365 9.49 -19.69 -6.76
C TRP A 365 8.78 -18.34 -6.64
N THR A 366 7.67 -18.27 -5.90
CA THR A 366 6.99 -17.01 -5.59
C THR A 366 7.91 -16.04 -4.84
N CYS A 367 8.64 -16.53 -3.83
CA CYS A 367 9.64 -15.74 -3.12
C CYS A 367 10.80 -15.30 -4.01
N LEU A 368 11.30 -16.19 -4.88
CA LEU A 368 12.33 -15.86 -5.85
C LEU A 368 11.87 -14.75 -6.79
N ASN A 369 10.66 -14.83 -7.34
CA ASN A 369 10.08 -13.78 -8.19
C ASN A 369 9.96 -12.45 -7.44
N MET A 370 9.53 -12.46 -6.16
CA MET A 370 9.53 -11.24 -5.35
C MET A 370 10.94 -10.64 -5.20
N LYS A 371 11.97 -11.49 -4.98
CA LYS A 371 13.36 -11.06 -4.87
C LYS A 371 13.90 -10.48 -6.17
N LEU A 372 13.65 -11.13 -7.31
CA LEU A 372 14.07 -10.66 -8.62
C LEU A 372 13.42 -9.31 -8.94
N GLU A 373 12.13 -9.18 -8.70
CA GLU A 373 11.41 -7.92 -8.87
C GLU A 373 11.97 -6.85 -7.95
N TYR A 374 12.26 -7.14 -6.68
CA TYR A 374 12.90 -6.19 -5.77
C TYR A 374 14.29 -5.73 -6.27
N LEU A 375 15.11 -6.64 -6.79
CA LEU A 375 16.45 -6.31 -7.29
C LEU A 375 16.45 -5.51 -8.59
N GLU A 376 15.45 -5.71 -9.48
CA GLU A 376 15.32 -4.98 -10.75
C GLU A 376 15.32 -3.45 -10.53
N SER A 377 14.75 -2.99 -9.42
CA SER A 377 14.72 -1.57 -9.04
C SER A 377 16.06 -1.00 -8.58
N ILE A 378 17.01 -1.85 -8.20
CA ILE A 378 18.28 -1.45 -7.58
C ILE A 378 19.42 -1.56 -8.60
N SER A 379 19.25 -2.40 -9.63
CA SER A 379 20.36 -2.91 -10.45
C SER A 379 20.47 -2.33 -11.87
N ILE A 380 20.54 -1.01 -12.03
CA ILE A 380 21.35 -0.48 -13.15
C ILE A 380 22.85 -0.59 -12.82
N GLN A 381 23.22 -0.64 -11.53
CA GLN A 381 24.63 -0.69 -11.09
C GLN A 381 25.16 -2.08 -10.68
N LYS A 382 24.32 -3.13 -10.60
CA LYS A 382 24.73 -4.48 -10.13
C LYS A 382 24.21 -5.63 -10.99
N LYS A 383 24.36 -5.54 -12.32
CA LYS A 383 23.95 -6.63 -13.24
C LYS A 383 24.70 -7.96 -13.02
N CYS A 384 25.82 -7.96 -12.30
CA CYS A 384 26.66 -9.16 -12.10
C CYS A 384 26.18 -10.13 -11.01
N GLN A 385 25.09 -9.85 -10.28
CA GLN A 385 24.66 -10.68 -9.13
C GLN A 385 23.43 -11.58 -9.38
N TYR A 386 22.90 -11.61 -10.61
CA TYR A 386 21.69 -12.39 -10.92
C TYR A 386 21.95 -13.89 -11.13
N ASN A 387 23.18 -14.28 -11.47
CA ASN A 387 23.49 -15.65 -11.88
C ASN A 387 23.45 -16.66 -10.72
N ASP A 388 23.51 -16.20 -9.47
CA ASP A 388 23.58 -17.08 -8.29
C ASP A 388 22.23 -17.19 -7.54
N ILE A 389 21.18 -16.48 -7.98
CA ILE A 389 19.89 -16.47 -7.27
C ILE A 389 19.04 -17.65 -7.72
N ASN A 390 18.77 -18.56 -6.79
CA ASN A 390 17.95 -19.76 -7.00
C ASN A 390 17.08 -20.07 -5.78
N VAL A 391 16.28 -21.14 -5.88
CA VAL A 391 15.38 -21.59 -4.80
C VAL A 391 16.11 -21.86 -3.48
N GLU A 392 17.29 -22.48 -3.53
CA GLU A 392 18.07 -22.82 -2.34
C GLU A 392 18.67 -21.58 -1.68
N SER A 393 19.12 -20.60 -2.47
CA SER A 393 19.57 -19.31 -1.91
C SER A 393 18.43 -18.56 -1.22
N ILE A 394 17.20 -18.64 -1.74
CA ILE A 394 16.02 -18.03 -1.13
C ILE A 394 15.65 -18.73 0.19
N LYS A 395 15.70 -20.08 0.22
CA LYS A 395 15.50 -20.85 1.47
C LYS A 395 16.49 -20.44 2.55
N LEU A 396 17.77 -20.34 2.20
CA LEU A 396 18.83 -19.92 3.14
C LEU A 396 18.65 -18.47 3.61
N GLU A 397 18.29 -17.54 2.70
CA GLU A 397 17.97 -16.15 3.05
C GLU A 397 16.82 -16.09 4.07
N LEU A 398 15.72 -16.78 3.77
CA LEU A 398 14.54 -16.86 4.64
C LEU A 398 14.85 -17.49 5.99
N PHE A 399 15.66 -18.57 6.02
CA PHE A 399 16.04 -19.22 7.27
C PHE A 399 16.81 -18.25 8.17
N ASN A 400 17.79 -17.54 7.60
CA ASN A 400 18.57 -16.56 8.34
C ASN A 400 17.75 -15.34 8.76
N LEU A 401 16.79 -14.94 7.93
CA LEU A 401 15.89 -13.83 8.22
C LEU A 401 14.92 -14.17 9.36
N LEU A 402 14.37 -15.37 9.39
CA LEU A 402 13.26 -15.75 10.26
C LEU A 402 13.69 -16.41 11.58
N LYS A 403 14.91 -16.96 11.67
CA LYS A 403 15.42 -17.53 12.92
C LYS A 403 15.40 -16.49 14.05
N ASN A 404 15.04 -16.96 15.25
CA ASN A 404 15.13 -16.15 16.47
C ASN A 404 16.61 -15.91 16.80
N THR A 405 16.98 -14.68 17.12
CA THR A 405 18.38 -14.27 17.42
C THR A 405 18.63 -14.15 18.90
#